data_AF-A0A920NIS8-F1
#
_entry.id   AF-A0A920NIS8-F1
#
_cell.length_a   1.000
_cell.length_b   1.000
_cell.length_c   1.000
_cell.angle_alpha   90.00
_cell.angle_beta   90.00
_cell.angle_gamma   90.00
#
_symmetry.space_group_name_H-M   'P 1'
#
loop_
_entity.id
_entity.type
_entity.pdbx_description
1 polymer ?
#
loop_
_entity_poly.entity_id
_entity_poly.type
_entity_poly.pdbx_seq_one_letter_code
_entity_poly.pdbx_strand_id
1 'polypeptide(L)'
;MEAEYLSKKHNVGIVIVPNFALGGVLKSHIARLISKYYDYADLTETHHEKKIDAPSGTAIAIAKAISEGKGVSMNYAPTENETIAHTRGGQYSGVNIHSVRLPGRVAHHELVFAGPGETLTYVTTLLIVLVLCRA
;
A
#
# COMPACT_ATOMS: atom_id res chain seq x y z
N MET A 1 12.19 5.39 21.02
CA MET A 1 12.86 5.22 22.33
C MET A 1 14.23 5.91 22.45
N GLU A 2 14.55 6.93 21.63
CA GLU A 2 15.57 7.96 21.99
C GLU A 2 14.97 9.33 21.66
N ALA A 3 14.42 9.48 20.44
CA ALA A 3 13.64 10.64 20.04
C ALA A 3 12.50 10.98 21.03
N GLU A 4 11.79 9.99 21.55
CA GLU A 4 10.72 10.21 22.55
C GLU A 4 11.28 10.69 23.89
N TYR A 5 12.45 10.19 24.31
CA TYR A 5 13.14 10.64 25.51
C TYR A 5 13.61 12.10 25.36
N LEU A 6 14.24 12.43 24.24
CA LEU A 6 14.71 13.78 23.93
C LEU A 6 13.55 14.79 23.80
N SER A 7 12.46 14.39 23.15
CA SER A 7 11.23 15.19 23.03
C SER A 7 10.69 15.59 24.40
N LYS A 8 10.58 14.61 25.32
CA LYS A 8 10.11 14.86 26.70
C LYS A 8 11.11 15.68 27.51
N LYS A 9 12.41 15.37 27.41
CA LYS A 9 13.48 16.06 28.15
C LYS A 9 13.59 17.54 27.80
N HIS A 10 13.45 17.87 26.51
CA HIS A 10 13.63 19.22 26.00
C HIS A 10 12.32 19.98 25.77
N ASN A 11 11.16 19.36 26.06
CA ASN A 11 9.84 19.92 25.81
C ASN A 11 9.64 20.39 24.35
N VAL A 12 10.06 19.56 23.38
CA VAL A 12 9.95 19.82 21.94
C VAL A 12 9.12 18.72 21.28
N GLY A 13 8.20 19.11 20.41
CA GLY A 13 7.39 18.16 19.62
C GLY A 13 8.21 17.52 18.49
N ILE A 14 8.10 16.20 18.32
CA ILE A 14 8.72 15.45 17.23
C ILE A 14 7.64 14.62 16.53
N VAL A 15 7.61 14.66 15.20
CA VAL A 15 6.76 13.80 14.37
C VAL A 15 7.65 12.91 13.51
N ILE A 16 7.53 11.59 13.67
CA ILE A 16 8.25 10.61 12.88
C ILE A 16 7.26 10.04 11.87
N VAL A 17 7.46 10.36 10.59
CA VAL A 17 6.55 9.94 9.52
C VAL A 17 7.31 9.12 8.49
N PRO A 18 6.90 7.87 8.19
CA PRO A 18 7.55 7.04 7.18
C PRO A 18 7.23 7.48 5.75
N ASN A 19 6.16 8.27 5.55
CA ASN A 19 5.73 8.77 4.25
C ASN A 19 5.03 10.14 4.39
N PHE A 20 5.58 11.17 3.74
CA PHE A 20 5.01 12.52 3.74
C PHE A 20 3.97 12.77 2.65
N ALA A 21 3.79 11.85 1.71
CA ALA A 21 2.75 11.96 0.69
C ALA A 21 1.36 11.80 1.32
N LEU A 22 0.65 12.91 1.49
CA LEU A 22 -0.70 12.92 2.07
C LEU A 22 -1.63 11.92 1.39
N GLY A 23 -1.62 11.83 0.06
CA GLY A 23 -2.43 10.85 -0.68
C GLY A 23 -2.09 9.40 -0.34
N GLY A 24 -0.82 9.09 -0.12
CA GLY A 24 -0.38 7.76 0.31
C GLY A 24 -0.79 7.44 1.75
N VAL A 25 -0.65 8.41 2.66
CA VAL A 25 -1.09 8.28 4.06
C VAL A 25 -2.61 8.09 4.14
N LEU A 26 -3.36 8.92 3.42
CA LEU A 26 -4.83 8.82 3.34
C LEU A 26 -5.27 7.49 2.75
N LYS A 27 -4.58 6.98 1.72
CA LYS A 27 -4.88 5.67 1.14
C LYS A 27 -4.84 4.56 2.18
N SER A 28 -3.76 4.43 2.95
CA SER A 28 -3.67 3.38 3.97
C SER A 28 -4.74 3.54 5.06
N HIS A 29 -5.01 4.79 5.48
CA HIS A 29 -6.05 5.06 6.47
C HIS A 29 -7.45 4.68 5.97
N ILE A 30 -7.81 5.13 4.77
CA ILE A 30 -9.10 4.86 4.14
C ILE A 30 -9.25 3.37 3.81
N ALA A 31 -8.19 2.71 3.32
CA ALA A 31 -8.20 1.28 3.05
C ALA A 31 -8.51 0.45 4.29
N ARG A 32 -7.97 0.82 5.46
CA ARG A 32 -8.29 0.20 6.75
C ARG A 32 -9.77 0.34 7.12
N LEU A 33 -10.38 1.48 6.82
CA LEU A 33 -11.79 1.72 7.15
C LEU A 33 -12.71 0.96 6.20
N ILE A 34 -12.42 1.01 4.90
CA ILE A 34 -13.21 0.37 3.84
C ILE A 34 -13.15 -1.15 3.93
N SER A 35 -12.01 -1.73 4.35
CA SER A 35 -11.85 -3.18 4.37
C SER A 35 -12.86 -3.92 5.23
N LYS A 36 -13.51 -3.25 6.18
CA LYS A 36 -14.61 -3.82 6.98
C LYS A 36 -15.83 -4.22 6.15
N TYR A 37 -16.04 -3.57 5.02
CA TYR A 37 -17.26 -3.68 4.20
C TYR A 37 -17.09 -4.54 2.95
N TYR A 38 -15.86 -4.89 2.59
CA TYR A 38 -15.56 -5.72 1.42
C TYR A 38 -14.79 -6.96 1.83
N ASP A 39 -14.95 -8.04 1.06
CA ASP A 39 -14.24 -9.29 1.30
C ASP A 39 -13.05 -9.50 0.37
N TYR A 40 -13.01 -8.81 -0.77
CA TYR A 40 -11.95 -8.94 -1.77
C TYR A 40 -11.20 -7.62 -1.94
N ALA A 41 -9.88 -7.70 -2.10
CA ALA A 41 -9.04 -6.56 -2.42
C ALA A 41 -7.90 -6.93 -3.37
N ASP A 42 -7.66 -6.07 -4.36
CA ASP A 42 -6.58 -6.19 -5.34
C ASP A 42 -5.82 -4.86 -5.43
N LEU A 43 -4.50 -4.92 -5.34
CA LEU A 43 -3.62 -3.77 -5.32
C LEU A 43 -2.61 -3.85 -6.46
N THR A 44 -2.69 -2.92 -7.40
CA THR A 44 -1.65 -2.73 -8.41
C THR A 44 -0.78 -1.54 -8.05
N GLU A 45 0.55 -1.75 -8.04
CA GLU A 45 1.53 -0.70 -7.83
C GLU A 45 2.46 -0.58 -9.03
N THR A 46 2.81 0.64 -9.43
CA THR A 46 3.71 0.92 -10.54
C THR A 46 4.78 1.90 -10.12
N HIS A 47 6.03 1.59 -10.44
CA HIS A 47 7.19 2.45 -10.22
C HIS A 47 8.10 2.47 -11.45
N HIS A 48 9.10 3.35 -11.44
CA HIS A 48 10.18 3.34 -12.43
C HIS A 48 10.91 1.99 -12.45
N GLU A 49 11.55 1.69 -13.58
CA GLU A 49 12.25 0.44 -13.86
C GLU A 49 13.43 0.16 -12.91
N LYS A 50 14.04 1.21 -12.36
CA LYS A 50 15.20 1.11 -11.46
C LYS A 50 14.86 0.74 -10.01
N LYS A 51 13.58 0.54 -9.66
CA LYS A 51 13.19 0.23 -8.29
C LYS A 51 13.56 -1.22 -7.97
N ILE A 52 14.32 -1.40 -6.89
CA ILE A 52 14.95 -2.68 -6.53
C ILE A 52 14.00 -3.69 -5.87
N ASP A 53 13.01 -3.20 -5.13
CA ASP A 53 12.08 -3.99 -4.32
C ASP A 53 10.74 -4.15 -5.01
N ALA A 54 10.13 -5.33 -4.88
CA ALA A 54 8.76 -5.63 -5.29
C ALA A 54 8.12 -6.65 -4.32
N PRO A 55 6.91 -6.38 -3.78
CA PRO A 55 6.19 -5.11 -3.87
C PRO A 55 6.84 -4.00 -3.04
N SER A 56 6.46 -2.75 -3.28
CA SER A 56 7.00 -1.60 -2.57
C SER A 56 6.58 -1.60 -1.10
N GLY A 57 7.40 -0.98 -0.24
CA GLY A 57 7.07 -0.82 1.18
C GLY A 57 5.70 -0.14 1.42
N THR A 58 5.30 0.79 0.54
CA THR A 58 3.96 1.40 0.60
C THR A 58 2.86 0.39 0.26
N ALA A 59 3.06 -0.47 -0.73
CA ALA A 59 2.08 -1.49 -1.09
C ALA A 59 1.89 -2.52 0.05
N ILE A 60 2.98 -2.93 0.70
CA ILE A 60 2.94 -3.78 1.90
C ILE A 60 2.21 -3.07 3.04
N ALA A 61 2.49 -1.78 3.27
CA ALA A 61 1.82 -1.00 4.31
C ALA A 61 0.30 -0.87 4.06
N ILE A 62 -0.13 -0.70 2.80
CA ILE A 62 -1.54 -0.68 2.42
C ILE A 62 -2.19 -2.05 2.70
N ALA A 63 -1.59 -3.15 2.24
CA ALA A 63 -2.12 -4.49 2.47
C ALA A 63 -2.20 -4.84 3.96
N LYS A 64 -1.20 -4.44 4.75
CA LYS A 64 -1.22 -4.55 6.21
C LYS A 64 -2.36 -3.75 6.83
N ALA A 65 -2.57 -2.50 6.40
CA ALA A 65 -3.68 -1.67 6.88
C ALA A 65 -5.05 -2.28 6.56
N ILE A 66 -5.22 -2.89 5.38
CA ILE A 66 -6.43 -3.63 5.00
C ILE A 66 -6.68 -4.79 5.96
N SER A 67 -5.66 -5.63 6.18
CA SER A 67 -5.73 -6.80 7.07
C SER A 67 -6.06 -6.39 8.52
N GLU A 68 -5.40 -5.36 9.04
CA GLU A 68 -5.69 -4.81 10.38
C GLU A 68 -7.10 -4.20 10.49
N GLY A 69 -7.63 -3.63 9.40
CA GLY A 69 -8.97 -3.08 9.35
C GLY A 69 -10.05 -4.15 9.31
N LYS A 70 -9.82 -5.22 8.54
CA LYS A 70 -10.71 -6.37 8.39
C LYS A 70 -10.73 -7.23 9.66
N GLY A 71 -9.59 -7.34 10.34
CA GLY A 71 -9.40 -8.19 11.52
C GLY A 71 -9.20 -9.68 11.21
N VAL A 72 -9.44 -10.08 9.96
CA VAL A 72 -9.17 -11.41 9.39
C VAL A 72 -8.53 -11.26 8.02
N SER A 73 -8.11 -12.37 7.42
CA SER A 73 -7.64 -12.34 6.02
C SER A 73 -8.79 -12.01 5.08
N MET A 74 -8.49 -11.27 4.02
CA MET A 74 -9.41 -11.06 2.91
C MET A 74 -9.61 -12.40 2.16
N ASN A 75 -10.68 -12.49 1.39
CA ASN A 75 -10.90 -13.63 0.50
C ASN A 75 -9.93 -13.54 -0.68
N TYR A 76 -9.25 -14.65 -0.93
CA TYR A 76 -8.43 -14.86 -2.11
C TYR A 76 -9.04 -15.94 -2.98
N ALA A 77 -9.25 -15.64 -4.26
CA ALA A 77 -9.68 -16.64 -5.23
C ALA A 77 -8.43 -17.44 -5.68
N PRO A 78 -8.29 -18.71 -5.27
CA PRO A 78 -7.17 -19.53 -5.70
C PRO A 78 -7.26 -19.77 -7.22
N THR A 79 -6.12 -19.88 -7.87
CA THR A 79 -6.02 -20.21 -9.29
C THR A 79 -5.53 -21.65 -9.41
N GLU A 80 -6.30 -22.51 -10.04
CA GLU A 80 -5.97 -23.94 -10.17
C GLU A 80 -4.82 -24.19 -11.16
N ASN A 81 -4.73 -23.37 -12.21
CA ASN A 81 -3.71 -23.48 -13.23
C ASN A 81 -3.27 -22.08 -13.72
N GLU A 82 -2.02 -21.74 -13.47
CA GLU A 82 -1.36 -20.60 -14.10
C GLU A 82 -0.66 -21.06 -15.39
N THR A 83 -1.18 -20.66 -16.56
CA THR A 83 -0.56 -20.95 -17.85
C THR A 83 0.80 -20.28 -18.02
N ILE A 84 1.01 -19.16 -17.32
CA ILE A 84 2.29 -18.47 -17.16
C ILE A 84 2.50 -18.25 -15.66
N ALA A 85 3.61 -18.76 -15.14
CA ALA A 85 3.94 -18.69 -13.72
C ALA A 85 3.94 -17.24 -13.18
N HIS A 86 3.43 -17.07 -11.97
CA HIS A 86 3.41 -15.81 -11.20
C HIS A 86 2.51 -14.71 -11.78
N THR A 87 1.56 -15.07 -12.66
CA THR A 87 0.67 -14.09 -13.31
C THR A 87 -0.41 -13.56 -12.36
N ARG A 88 -0.75 -14.27 -11.27
CA ARG A 88 -1.69 -13.77 -10.25
C ARG A 88 -1.08 -12.75 -9.29
N GLY A 89 0.20 -12.43 -9.44
CA GLY A 89 0.91 -11.54 -8.53
C GLY A 89 1.22 -12.21 -7.19
N GLY A 90 1.65 -11.41 -6.22
CA GLY A 90 1.87 -11.85 -4.85
C GLY A 90 0.64 -11.67 -3.97
N GLN A 91 0.68 -12.20 -2.75
CA GLN A 91 -0.39 -12.01 -1.77
C GLN A 91 0.13 -11.65 -0.38
N TYR A 92 -0.58 -10.74 0.28
CA TYR A 92 -0.45 -10.48 1.72
C TYR A 92 -1.82 -10.55 2.40
N SER A 93 -2.03 -11.51 3.31
CA SER A 93 -3.26 -11.69 4.10
C SER A 93 -4.57 -11.65 3.27
N GLY A 94 -4.57 -12.31 2.10
CA GLY A 94 -5.73 -12.35 1.21
C GLY A 94 -5.87 -11.15 0.24
N VAL A 95 -5.00 -10.13 0.36
CA VAL A 95 -4.91 -9.03 -0.62
C VAL A 95 -3.98 -9.42 -1.75
N ASN A 96 -4.41 -9.30 -3.01
CA ASN A 96 -3.55 -9.53 -4.18
C ASN A 96 -2.69 -8.29 -4.44
N ILE A 97 -1.44 -8.50 -4.84
CA ILE A 97 -0.50 -7.41 -5.11
C ILE A 97 0.23 -7.64 -6.43
N HIS A 98 0.07 -6.70 -7.36
CA HIS A 98 0.74 -6.70 -8.66
C HIS A 98 1.74 -5.54 -8.72
N SER A 99 2.98 -5.83 -9.11
CA SER A 99 4.06 -4.85 -9.15
C SER A 99 4.56 -4.62 -10.58
N VAL A 100 4.30 -3.43 -11.10
CA VAL A 100 4.70 -3.02 -12.45
C VAL A 100 5.93 -2.13 -12.38
N ARG A 101 6.87 -2.32 -13.29
CA ARG A 101 8.10 -1.52 -13.42
C ARG A 101 8.16 -0.96 -14.84
N LEU A 102 7.99 0.36 -14.98
CA LEU A 102 7.84 1.00 -16.28
C LEU A 102 8.53 2.39 -16.33
N PRO A 103 9.32 2.69 -17.38
CA PRO A 103 9.86 4.03 -17.60
C PRO A 103 8.76 5.10 -17.69
N GLY A 104 9.04 6.30 -17.19
CA GLY A 104 8.10 7.43 -17.18
C GLY A 104 7.05 7.41 -16.06
N ARG A 105 7.03 6.35 -15.24
CA ARG A 105 6.22 6.27 -14.01
C ARG A 105 7.10 6.55 -12.80
N VAL A 106 6.59 7.34 -11.87
CA VAL A 106 7.30 7.66 -10.62
C VAL A 106 6.81 6.73 -9.50
N ALA A 107 5.60 6.95 -8.99
CA ALA A 107 4.90 5.98 -8.15
C ALA A 107 3.39 6.10 -8.34
N HIS A 108 2.73 4.97 -8.52
CA HIS A 108 1.29 4.86 -8.72
C HIS A 108 0.76 3.64 -7.98
N HIS A 109 -0.40 3.79 -7.35
CA HIS A 109 -1.09 2.72 -6.67
C HIS A 109 -2.56 2.78 -7.04
N GLU A 110 -3.11 1.65 -7.44
CA GLU A 110 -4.54 1.43 -7.68
C GLU A 110 -4.99 0.33 -6.74
N LEU A 111 -5.88 0.68 -5.80
CA LEU A 111 -6.47 -0.27 -4.86
C LEU A 111 -7.93 -0.47 -5.24
N VAL A 112 -8.32 -1.70 -5.49
CA VAL A 112 -9.69 -2.09 -5.82
C VAL A 112 -10.24 -2.94 -4.69
N PHE A 113 -11.39 -2.57 -4.16
CA PHE A 113 -12.22 -3.44 -3.35
C PHE A 113 -13.39 -3.95 -4.19
N ALA A 114 -13.79 -5.20 -3.98
CA ALA A 114 -14.88 -5.82 -4.74
C ALA A 114 -15.90 -6.50 -3.83
N GLY A 115 -17.16 -6.35 -4.21
CA GLY A 115 -18.32 -7.01 -3.61
C GLY A 115 -19.33 -7.42 -4.69
N PRO A 116 -20.40 -8.14 -4.32
CA PRO A 116 -21.42 -8.54 -5.29
C PRO A 116 -22.07 -7.34 -5.98
N GLY A 117 -21.86 -7.21 -7.29
CA GLY A 117 -22.49 -6.16 -8.11
C GLY A 117 -21.80 -4.79 -8.09
N GLU A 118 -20.70 -4.61 -7.34
CA GLU A 118 -19.98 -3.34 -7.30
C GLU A 118 -18.48 -3.48 -7.04
N THR A 119 -17.74 -2.44 -7.41
CA THR A 119 -16.34 -2.27 -7.07
C THR A 119 -16.08 -0.85 -6.63
N LEU A 120 -15.11 -0.67 -5.74
CA LEU A 120 -14.64 0.63 -5.29
C LEU A 120 -13.14 0.74 -5.56
N THR A 121 -12.78 1.68 -6.44
CA THR A 121 -11.38 1.91 -6.83
C THR A 121 -10.85 3.20 -6.24
N TYR A 122 -9.68 3.12 -5.58
CA TYR A 122 -8.94 4.27 -5.09
C TYR A 122 -7.56 4.35 -5.73
N VAL A 123 -7.37 5.34 -6.59
CA VAL A 123 -6.10 5.64 -7.27
C VAL A 123 -5.30 6.72 -6.54
N THR A 124 -3.98 6.55 -6.49
CA THR A 124 -3.05 7.60 -6.05
C THR A 124 -1.85 7.60 -6.96
N THR A 125 -1.44 8.78 -7.42
CA THR A 125 -0.26 8.96 -8.26
C THR A 125 0.62 10.03 -7.65
N LEU A 126 1.89 9.71 -7.45
CA LEU A 126 2.93 10.69 -7.14
C LEU A 126 3.63 11.06 -8.43
N LEU A 127 3.59 12.35 -8.76
CA LEU A 127 4.27 12.89 -9.93
C LEU A 127 5.74 13.20 -9.65
N ILE A 128 6.09 13.39 -8.36
CA ILE A 128 7.43 13.76 -7.91
C ILE A 128 7.70 13.04 -6.58
N VAL A 129 8.87 12.42 -6.43
CA VAL A 129 9.34 11.94 -5.12
C VAL A 129 10.16 13.06 -4.49
N LEU A 130 9.60 13.71 -3.48
CA LEU A 130 10.36 14.62 -2.63
C LEU A 130 11.17 13.78 -1.65
N VAL A 131 12.47 13.66 -1.90
CA VAL A 131 13.39 13.13 -0.90
C VAL A 131 13.65 14.23 0.12
N LEU A 132 12.91 14.21 1.23
CA LEU A 132 13.20 15.03 2.41
C LEU A 132 14.42 14.44 3.14
N CYS A 133 15.59 14.48 2.49
CA CYS A 133 16.89 14.35 3.17
C CYS A 133 17.59 15.68 3.05
N ARG A 134 17.38 16.55 4.05
CA ARG A 134 18.34 17.55 4.51
C ARG A 134 17.86 18.09 5.86
N ALA A 135 18.38 17.49 6.91
CA ALA A 135 18.77 18.18 8.13
C ALA A 135 20.25 17.82 8.35
#